data_AF-A0A3B6VTE7-F1
#
_entry.id   AF-A0A3B6VTE7-F1
#
_cell.length_a   1.000
_cell.length_b   1.000
_cell.length_c   1.000
_cell.angle_alpha   90.00
_cell.angle_beta   90.00
_cell.angle_gamma   90.00
#
_symmetry.space_group_name_H-M   'P 1'
#
loop_
_entity.id
_entity.type
_entity.pdbx_description
1 polymer ?
#
loop_
_entity_poly.entity_id
_entity_poly.type
_entity_poly.pdbx_seq_one_letter_code
_entity_poly.pdbx_strand_id
1 'polypeptide(L)'
;MKRAKVFYIIFILITILSCRQTNLTKTGPGDDFFLDKLAKGNWAGVNVSGNTISITGGNSEGNYTLDSTIAGLGGIYKDDKNNGDYIIAVPDGSNLHTVKVNEEEKNAINGIIDIVGEENALGVITGIGQSDGNTQVDNVVKNANVTEKEKEKIQEYLDILNGKGDPDSYQKYPI
;
A
#
# COMPACT_ATOMS: atom_id res chain seq x y z
N MET A 1 -20.96 -42.68 40.16
CA MET A 1 -20.00 -42.43 39.05
C MET A 1 -20.63 -42.07 37.69
N LYS A 2 -21.96 -41.95 37.53
CA LYS A 2 -22.58 -41.58 36.23
C LYS A 2 -22.69 -40.07 35.98
N ARG A 3 -22.86 -39.26 37.03
CA ARG A 3 -23.06 -37.79 36.91
C ARG A 3 -21.76 -37.01 36.62
N ALA A 4 -20.60 -37.47 37.08
CA ALA A 4 -19.32 -36.81 36.83
C ALA A 4 -18.83 -36.93 35.37
N LYS A 5 -19.17 -38.04 34.68
CA LYS A 5 -18.81 -38.25 33.27
C LYS A 5 -19.55 -37.30 32.32
N VAL A 6 -20.77 -36.88 32.67
CA VAL A 6 -21.59 -35.97 31.85
C VAL A 6 -21.00 -34.56 31.84
N PHE A 7 -20.49 -34.06 32.97
CA PHE A 7 -19.86 -32.73 33.04
C PHE A 7 -18.55 -32.65 32.23
N TYR A 8 -17.77 -33.74 32.20
CA TYR A 8 -16.54 -33.80 31.39
C TYR A 8 -16.82 -33.76 29.88
N ILE A 9 -17.89 -34.42 29.43
CA ILE A 9 -18.30 -34.41 28.02
C ILE A 9 -18.79 -33.02 27.57
N ILE A 10 -19.54 -32.32 28.43
CA ILE A 10 -20.04 -30.96 28.15
C ILE A 10 -18.87 -29.98 28.02
N PHE A 11 -17.84 -30.09 28.88
CA PHE A 11 -16.68 -29.19 28.84
C PHE A 11 -15.86 -29.35 27.55
N ILE A 12 -15.71 -30.60 27.05
CA ILE A 12 -15.01 -30.89 25.79
C ILE A 12 -15.79 -30.36 24.57
N LEU A 13 -17.13 -30.38 24.61
CA LEU A 13 -17.98 -29.90 23.51
C LEU A 13 -17.96 -28.37 23.35
N ILE A 14 -17.76 -27.62 24.44
CA ILE A 14 -17.68 -26.15 24.41
C ILE A 14 -16.34 -25.68 23.83
N THR A 15 -15.25 -26.42 24.04
CA THR A 15 -13.92 -26.03 23.54
C THR A 15 -13.75 -26.16 22.02
N ILE A 16 -14.51 -27.04 21.36
CA ILE A 16 -14.45 -27.22 19.88
C ILE A 16 -15.27 -26.17 19.12
N LEU A 17 -16.24 -25.52 19.77
CA LEU A 17 -17.05 -24.45 19.18
C LEU A 17 -16.39 -23.06 19.29
N SER A 18 -15.38 -22.90 20.16
CA SER A 18 -14.75 -21.61 20.44
C SER A 18 -13.56 -21.25 19.52
N CYS A 19 -13.22 -22.10 18.55
CA CYS A 19 -12.24 -21.81 17.50
C CYS A 19 -12.88 -21.78 16.10
N ARG A 20 -14.06 -21.18 15.97
CA ARG A 20 -14.42 -20.61 14.66
C ARG A 20 -13.51 -19.40 14.47
N GLN A 21 -12.40 -19.63 13.78
CA GLN A 21 -11.58 -18.60 13.17
C GLN A 21 -12.52 -17.77 12.30
N THR A 22 -13.08 -16.71 12.87
CA THR A 22 -13.86 -15.74 12.13
C THR A 22 -12.86 -15.16 11.15
N ASN A 23 -12.99 -15.54 9.88
CA ASN A 23 -12.43 -14.78 8.77
C ASN A 23 -13.17 -13.43 8.79
N LEU A 24 -12.78 -12.57 9.73
CA LEU A 24 -13.14 -11.18 9.74
C LEU A 24 -12.45 -10.60 8.52
N THR A 25 -13.20 -10.44 7.45
CA THR A 25 -12.75 -9.63 6.32
C THR A 25 -12.49 -8.25 6.89
N LYS A 26 -11.21 -7.91 7.03
CA LYS A 26 -10.77 -6.59 7.48
C LYS A 26 -11.12 -5.64 6.35
N THR A 27 -12.33 -5.07 6.38
CA THR A 27 -12.70 -4.04 5.43
C THR A 27 -11.92 -2.79 5.83
N GLY A 28 -10.91 -2.44 5.03
CA GLY A 28 -10.28 -1.13 5.12
C GLY A 28 -11.34 -0.02 5.03
N PRO A 29 -11.01 1.20 5.46
CA PRO A 29 -11.87 2.34 5.18
C PRO A 29 -12.10 2.41 3.65
N GLY A 30 -13.35 2.51 3.22
CA GLY A 30 -13.68 2.58 1.80
C GLY A 30 -13.05 3.81 1.14
N ASP A 31 -13.00 3.80 -0.20
CA ASP A 31 -12.35 4.82 -1.03
C ASP A 31 -12.74 6.25 -0.63
N ASP A 32 -14.00 6.48 -0.25
CA ASP A 32 -14.52 7.77 0.19
C ASP A 32 -13.78 8.35 1.41
N PHE A 33 -13.37 7.52 2.37
CA PHE A 33 -12.64 7.97 3.55
C PHE A 33 -11.20 8.38 3.20
N PHE A 34 -10.57 7.65 2.28
CA PHE A 34 -9.25 8.01 1.78
C PHE A 34 -9.30 9.32 0.98
N LEU A 35 -10.27 9.44 0.07
CA LEU A 35 -10.45 10.63 -0.75
C LEU A 35 -10.76 11.87 0.09
N ASP A 36 -11.55 11.73 1.16
CA ASP A 36 -11.81 12.81 2.11
C ASP A 36 -10.53 13.22 2.88
N LYS A 37 -9.70 12.27 3.31
CA LYS A 37 -8.41 12.58 3.96
C LYS A 37 -7.44 13.26 2.99
N LEU A 38 -7.39 12.82 1.73
CA LEU A 38 -6.53 13.40 0.72
C LEU A 38 -6.99 14.82 0.33
N ALA A 39 -8.30 15.02 0.15
CA ALA A 39 -8.89 16.33 -0.16
C ALA A 39 -8.73 17.35 0.98
N LYS A 40 -8.57 16.88 2.23
CA LYS A 40 -8.26 17.73 3.39
C LYS A 40 -6.78 18.05 3.55
N GLY A 41 -5.90 17.40 2.80
CA GLY A 41 -4.48 17.69 2.81
C GLY A 41 -4.18 19.05 2.19
N ASN A 42 -3.25 19.79 2.79
CA ASN A 42 -2.78 21.09 2.29
C ASN A 42 -1.27 21.02 2.04
N TRP A 43 -0.83 20.07 1.22
CA TRP A 43 0.60 19.91 0.91
C TRP A 43 1.04 20.93 -0.14
N ALA A 44 2.22 21.51 0.06
CA ALA A 44 2.81 22.50 -0.81
C ALA A 44 2.90 21.98 -2.26
N GLY A 45 2.33 22.73 -3.20
CA GLY A 45 2.34 22.37 -4.62
C GLY A 45 1.38 21.24 -5.01
N VAL A 46 0.53 20.75 -4.10
CA VAL A 46 -0.45 19.69 -4.37
C VAL A 46 -1.87 20.25 -4.22
N ASN A 47 -2.72 19.97 -5.20
CA ASN A 47 -4.14 20.30 -5.18
C ASN A 47 -4.98 19.05 -5.47
N VAL A 48 -5.94 18.75 -4.60
CA VAL A 48 -6.79 17.55 -4.69
C VAL A 48 -8.23 17.99 -4.90
N SER A 49 -8.88 17.48 -5.94
CA SER A 49 -10.25 17.87 -6.30
C SER A 49 -11.05 16.67 -6.79
N GLY A 50 -11.87 16.09 -5.91
CA GLY A 50 -12.61 14.87 -6.21
C GLY A 50 -11.64 13.73 -6.50
N ASN A 51 -11.71 13.16 -7.70
CA ASN A 51 -10.85 12.04 -8.10
C ASN A 51 -9.55 12.49 -8.77
N THR A 52 -9.24 13.78 -8.80
CA THR A 52 -8.02 14.28 -9.42
C THR A 52 -7.03 14.82 -8.40
N ILE A 53 -5.75 14.64 -8.70
CA ILE A 53 -4.63 15.28 -8.00
C ILE A 53 -3.78 16.03 -9.03
N SER A 54 -3.51 17.29 -8.73
CA SER A 54 -2.62 18.15 -9.50
C SER A 54 -1.40 18.44 -8.64
N ILE A 55 -0.22 18.15 -9.19
CA ILE A 55 1.07 18.37 -8.52
C ILE A 55 1.86 19.36 -9.36
N THR A 56 2.45 20.35 -8.69
CA THR A 56 3.27 21.39 -9.30
C THR A 56 4.67 21.35 -8.72
N GLY A 57 5.68 21.40 -9.59
CA GLY A 57 7.08 21.32 -9.20
C GLY A 57 7.53 19.88 -8.93
N GLY A 58 8.75 19.58 -9.40
CA GLY A 58 9.35 18.27 -9.24
C GLY A 58 9.06 17.29 -10.37
N ASN A 59 9.52 16.06 -10.20
CA ASN A 59 9.41 14.97 -11.19
C ASN A 59 8.01 14.34 -11.26
N SER A 60 7.19 14.53 -10.22
CA SER A 60 5.77 14.16 -10.15
C SER A 60 4.85 15.29 -10.65
N GLU A 61 5.38 16.34 -11.29
CA GLU A 61 4.56 17.41 -11.86
C GLU A 61 3.59 16.86 -12.91
N GLY A 62 2.31 17.17 -12.74
CA GLY A 62 1.27 16.69 -13.64
C GLY A 62 -0.14 16.82 -13.09
N ASN A 63 -1.10 16.35 -13.89
CA ASN A 63 -2.49 16.22 -13.49
C ASN A 63 -2.91 14.77 -13.68
N TYR A 64 -3.41 14.16 -12.61
CA TYR A 64 -3.66 12.74 -12.57
C TYR A 64 -5.07 12.45 -12.08
N THR A 65 -5.66 11.38 -12.62
CA THR A 65 -7.00 10.90 -12.25
C THR A 65 -6.88 9.58 -11.51
N LEU A 66 -7.64 9.42 -10.42
CA LEU A 66 -7.64 8.21 -9.62
C LEU A 66 -8.01 6.99 -10.48
N ASP A 67 -7.10 6.02 -10.53
CA ASP A 67 -7.28 4.71 -11.16
C ASP A 67 -7.78 3.69 -10.13
N SER A 68 -7.09 3.62 -8.98
CA SER A 68 -7.44 2.72 -7.88
C SER A 68 -6.93 3.23 -6.53
N THR A 69 -7.47 2.69 -5.44
CA THR A 69 -6.98 2.96 -4.09
C THR A 69 -6.06 1.83 -3.61
N ILE A 70 -5.14 2.18 -2.72
CA ILE A 70 -4.28 1.23 -2.02
C ILE A 70 -4.81 1.11 -0.60
N ALA A 71 -5.71 0.14 -0.37
CA ALA A 71 -6.23 -0.20 0.95
C ALA A 71 -6.84 0.97 1.76
N GLY A 72 -7.31 2.02 1.08
CA GLY A 72 -7.75 3.27 1.72
C GLY A 72 -6.62 4.07 2.42
N LEU A 73 -5.36 3.69 2.20
CA LEU A 73 -4.16 4.35 2.73
C LEU A 73 -3.49 5.26 1.71
N GLY A 74 -3.65 4.96 0.43
CA GLY A 74 -3.05 5.68 -0.70
C GLY A 74 -3.91 5.59 -1.95
N GLY A 75 -3.48 6.28 -3.01
CA GLY A 75 -4.13 6.26 -4.31
C GLY A 75 -3.11 6.08 -5.43
N ILE A 76 -3.52 5.34 -6.46
CA ILE A 76 -2.82 5.23 -7.73
C ILE A 76 -3.56 6.11 -8.71
N TYR A 77 -2.86 7.07 -9.31
CA TYR A 77 -3.44 8.03 -10.24
C TYR A 77 -2.75 7.93 -11.59
N LYS A 78 -3.52 7.97 -12.66
CA LYS A 78 -3.03 7.89 -14.03
C LYS A 78 -2.87 9.28 -14.64
N ASP A 79 -1.77 9.50 -15.35
CA ASP A 79 -1.58 10.68 -16.19
C ASP A 79 -2.34 10.46 -17.51
N ASP A 80 -3.50 11.10 -17.63
CA ASP A 80 -4.34 11.00 -18.83
C ASP A 80 -3.74 11.73 -20.05
N LYS A 81 -2.65 12.51 -19.89
CA LYS A 81 -2.09 13.37 -20.94
C LYS A 81 -0.68 12.97 -21.39
N ASN A 82 0.16 12.40 -20.54
CA ASN A 82 1.55 12.06 -20.87
C ASN A 82 1.81 10.54 -20.83
N ASN A 83 1.47 9.83 -21.90
CA ASN A 83 1.81 8.41 -22.12
C ASN A 83 1.30 7.38 -21.12
N GLY A 84 0.41 7.74 -20.17
CA GLY A 84 -0.24 6.77 -19.29
C GLY A 84 0.64 6.28 -18.13
N ASP A 85 1.67 7.05 -17.77
CA ASP A 85 2.39 6.86 -16.50
C ASP A 85 1.44 7.05 -15.32
N TYR A 86 1.85 6.54 -14.18
CA TYR A 86 1.11 6.58 -12.93
C TYR A 86 1.90 7.35 -11.88
N ILE A 87 1.17 7.94 -10.94
CA ILE A 87 1.73 8.32 -9.64
C ILE A 87 1.05 7.52 -8.55
N ILE A 88 1.84 7.06 -7.61
CA ILE A 88 1.35 6.47 -6.37
C ILE A 88 1.52 7.52 -5.29
N ALA A 89 0.41 7.97 -4.70
CA ALA A 89 0.39 9.02 -3.69
C ALA A 89 -0.10 8.46 -2.35
N VAL A 90 0.72 8.59 -1.30
CA VAL A 90 0.42 8.08 0.03
C VAL A 90 0.66 9.16 1.09
N PRO A 91 -0.38 9.61 1.82
CA PRO A 91 -0.23 10.56 2.92
C PRO A 91 0.38 9.89 4.16
N ASP A 92 1.46 10.48 4.70
CA ASP A 92 2.08 10.15 5.97
C ASP A 92 2.14 11.38 6.88
N GLY A 93 1.14 11.50 7.75
CA GLY A 93 1.02 12.62 8.69
C GLY A 93 1.01 13.97 7.97
N SER A 94 2.09 14.74 8.14
CA SER A 94 2.28 16.07 7.56
C SER A 94 2.88 16.07 6.16
N ASN A 95 3.05 14.91 5.53
CA ASN A 95 3.69 14.79 4.22
C ASN A 95 2.84 13.96 3.27
N LEU A 96 2.94 14.27 1.99
CA LEU A 96 2.50 13.39 0.91
C LEU A 96 3.74 12.81 0.24
N HIS A 97 3.79 11.49 0.17
CA HIS A 97 4.82 10.76 -0.55
C HIS A 97 4.29 10.39 -1.92
N THR A 98 5.05 10.68 -2.96
CA THR A 98 4.70 10.29 -4.33
C THR A 98 5.82 9.48 -4.96
N VAL A 99 5.45 8.49 -5.77
CA VAL A 99 6.37 7.79 -6.67
C VAL A 99 5.76 7.83 -8.06
N LYS A 100 6.46 8.40 -9.03
CA LYS A 100 6.08 8.32 -10.45
C LYS A 100 6.60 7.02 -11.04
N VAL A 101 5.73 6.27 -11.69
CA VAL A 101 6.02 4.93 -12.21
C VAL A 101 5.33 4.69 -13.54
N ASN A 102 5.89 3.84 -14.39
CA ASN A 102 5.17 3.32 -15.56
C ASN A 102 4.22 2.17 -15.17
N GLU A 103 3.50 1.60 -16.14
CA GLU A 103 2.54 0.51 -15.89
C GLU A 103 3.19 -0.77 -15.34
N GLU A 104 4.39 -1.13 -15.80
CA GLU A 104 5.12 -2.32 -15.35
C GLU A 104 5.56 -2.18 -13.89
N GLU A 105 6.12 -1.03 -13.54
CA GLU A 105 6.54 -0.67 -12.19
C GLU A 105 5.34 -0.58 -11.23
N LYS A 106 4.22 0.01 -11.66
CA LYS A 106 2.95 0.00 -10.90
C LYS A 106 2.53 -1.43 -10.57
N ASN A 107 2.55 -2.33 -11.55
CA ASN A 107 2.16 -3.73 -11.35
C ASN A 107 3.12 -4.45 -10.40
N ALA A 108 4.42 -4.13 -10.45
CA ALA A 108 5.40 -4.67 -9.52
C ALA A 108 5.11 -4.21 -8.07
N ILE A 109 4.81 -2.93 -7.86
CA ILE A 109 4.46 -2.40 -6.54
C ILE A 109 3.20 -3.06 -5.99
N ASN A 110 2.16 -3.20 -6.81
CA ASN A 110 0.94 -3.90 -6.41
C ASN A 110 1.21 -5.37 -6.06
N GLY A 111 2.06 -6.05 -6.83
CA GLY A 111 2.46 -7.43 -6.53
C GLY A 111 3.19 -7.56 -5.19
N ILE A 112 4.01 -6.58 -4.81
CA ILE A 112 4.64 -6.54 -3.48
C ILE A 112 3.57 -6.35 -2.39
N ILE A 113 2.64 -5.39 -2.58
CA ILE A 113 1.55 -5.10 -1.63
C ILE A 113 0.65 -6.32 -1.42
N ASP A 114 0.31 -7.03 -2.50
CA ASP A 114 -0.50 -8.26 -2.45
C ASP A 114 0.16 -9.36 -1.61
N ILE A 115 1.50 -9.44 -1.65
CA ILE A 115 2.27 -10.40 -0.85
C ILE A 115 2.37 -9.96 0.61
N VAL A 116 2.75 -8.70 0.86
CA VAL A 116 2.97 -8.22 2.24
C VAL A 116 1.67 -7.96 3.00
N GLY A 117 0.55 -7.88 2.29
CA GLY A 117 -0.75 -7.48 2.82
C GLY A 117 -0.96 -5.97 2.73
N GLU A 118 -2.19 -5.61 2.38
CA GLU A 118 -2.66 -4.23 2.20
C GLU A 118 -2.34 -3.30 3.38
N GLU A 119 -2.40 -3.79 4.64
CA GLU A 119 -2.05 -3.00 5.82
C GLU A 119 -0.59 -2.54 5.87
N ASN A 120 0.29 -3.18 5.11
CA ASN A 120 1.72 -2.89 5.06
C ASN A 120 2.10 -1.99 3.86
N ALA A 121 1.12 -1.56 3.06
CA ALA A 121 1.37 -0.82 1.83
C ALA A 121 2.15 0.50 2.03
N LEU A 122 1.89 1.25 3.12
CA LEU A 122 2.67 2.46 3.43
C LEU A 122 4.16 2.14 3.63
N GLY A 123 4.48 1.00 4.26
CA GLY A 123 5.85 0.54 4.45
C GLY A 123 6.53 0.20 3.12
N VAL A 124 5.80 -0.41 2.19
CA VAL A 124 6.29 -0.69 0.84
C VAL A 124 6.64 0.61 0.10
N ILE A 125 5.69 1.56 0.02
CA ILE A 125 5.88 2.81 -0.73
C ILE A 125 7.01 3.66 -0.13
N THR A 126 7.07 3.78 1.20
CA THR A 126 8.15 4.52 1.86
C THR A 126 9.49 3.80 1.76
N GLY A 127 9.52 2.47 1.78
CA GLY A 127 10.73 1.67 1.59
C GLY A 127 11.31 1.81 0.18
N ILE A 128 10.45 1.86 -0.84
CA ILE A 128 10.84 2.16 -2.23
C ILE A 128 11.42 3.58 -2.30
N GLY A 129 10.70 4.57 -1.75
CA GLY A 129 11.09 5.97 -1.82
C GLY A 129 12.37 6.36 -1.05
N GLN A 130 12.76 5.58 -0.04
CA GLN A 130 13.98 5.82 0.74
C GLN A 130 15.25 5.26 0.10
N SER A 131 15.11 4.49 -0.98
CA SER A 131 16.23 3.79 -1.60
C SER A 131 16.68 4.59 -2.83
N ASP A 132 17.95 5.02 -2.88
CA ASP A 132 18.57 5.77 -3.99
C ASP A 132 18.66 4.90 -5.28
N GLY A 133 17.51 4.48 -5.82
CA GLY A 133 17.39 3.62 -7.01
C GLY A 133 17.65 2.13 -6.77
N ASN A 134 18.03 1.71 -5.56
CA ASN A 134 18.30 0.30 -5.23
C ASN A 134 17.55 -0.16 -3.98
N THR A 135 16.27 -0.44 -4.15
CA THR A 135 15.38 -0.91 -3.07
C THR A 135 15.69 -2.34 -2.70
N GLN A 136 15.88 -2.61 -1.42
CA GLN A 136 16.09 -3.96 -0.88
C GLN A 136 14.80 -4.54 -0.30
N VAL A 137 14.67 -5.88 -0.35
CA VAL A 137 13.51 -6.59 0.21
C VAL A 137 13.24 -6.16 1.65
N ASP A 138 14.27 -6.08 2.49
CA ASP A 138 14.16 -5.73 3.91
C ASP A 138 13.55 -4.33 4.13
N ASN A 139 13.72 -3.40 3.18
CA ASN A 139 13.14 -2.05 3.28
C ASN A 139 11.61 -2.08 3.10
N VAL A 140 11.11 -2.94 2.21
CA VAL A 140 9.68 -2.98 1.87
C VAL A 140 8.88 -3.98 2.71
N VAL A 141 9.54 -4.95 3.35
CA VAL A 141 8.88 -5.96 4.21
C VAL A 141 9.02 -5.69 5.70
N LYS A 142 9.61 -4.56 6.11
CA LYS A 142 9.98 -4.26 7.51
C LYS A 142 8.86 -4.46 8.54
N ASN A 143 7.61 -4.25 8.13
CA ASN A 143 6.44 -4.36 9.00
C ASN A 143 5.56 -5.60 8.69
N ALA A 144 5.98 -6.44 7.74
CA ALA A 144 5.23 -7.59 7.26
C ALA A 144 5.89 -8.91 7.72
N ASN A 145 5.06 -9.90 8.05
CA ASN A 145 5.55 -11.24 8.33
C ASN A 145 5.51 -12.08 7.05
N VAL A 146 6.62 -12.04 6.29
CA VAL A 146 6.77 -12.76 5.01
C VAL A 146 7.72 -13.95 5.15
N THR A 147 7.42 -15.02 4.43
CA THR A 147 8.29 -16.19 4.31
C THR A 147 9.46 -15.94 3.36
N GLU A 148 10.51 -16.77 3.42
CA GLU A 148 11.65 -16.66 2.48
C GLU A 148 11.22 -16.80 1.01
N LYS A 149 10.25 -17.67 0.72
CA LYS A 149 9.69 -17.82 -0.64
C LYS A 149 8.95 -16.56 -1.11
N GLU A 150 8.27 -15.86 -0.19
CA GLU A 150 7.63 -14.59 -0.50
C GLU A 150 8.65 -13.48 -0.72
N LYS A 151 9.74 -13.47 0.05
CA LYS A 151 10.87 -12.56 -0.17
C LYS A 151 11.52 -12.75 -1.55
N GLU A 152 11.68 -13.99 -2.01
CA GLU A 152 12.19 -14.28 -3.36
C GLU A 152 11.29 -13.65 -4.44
N LYS A 153 9.96 -13.80 -4.32
CA LYS A 153 9.02 -13.16 -5.25
C LYS A 153 9.05 -11.64 -5.16
N ILE A 154 9.19 -11.09 -3.97
CA ILE A 154 9.33 -9.65 -3.77
C ILE A 154 10.61 -9.15 -4.44
N GLN A 155 11.71 -9.91 -4.38
CA GLN A 155 12.94 -9.57 -5.08
C GLN A 155 12.73 -9.50 -6.60
N GLU A 156 11.98 -10.44 -7.20
CA GLU A 156 11.64 -10.39 -8.64
C GLU A 156 10.92 -9.09 -9.02
N TYR A 157 10.00 -8.61 -8.18
CA TYR A 157 9.34 -7.31 -8.38
C TYR A 157 10.29 -6.13 -8.16
N LEU A 158 11.16 -6.19 -7.16
CA LEU A 158 12.16 -5.17 -6.91
C LEU A 158 13.19 -5.08 -8.04
N ASP A 159 13.51 -6.17 -8.72
CA ASP A 159 14.42 -6.15 -9.87
C ASP A 159 13.84 -5.33 -11.05
N ILE A 160 12.51 -5.34 -11.23
CA ILE A 160 11.82 -4.47 -12.19
C ILE A 160 12.02 -3.00 -11.82
N LEU A 161 11.84 -2.68 -10.52
CA LEU A 161 11.96 -1.32 -10.00
C LEU A 161 13.41 -0.81 -10.02
N ASN A 162 14.36 -1.64 -9.60
CA ASN A 162 15.78 -1.32 -9.52
C ASN A 162 16.47 -1.33 -10.89
N GLY A 163 15.96 -2.11 -11.84
CA GLY A 163 16.51 -2.23 -13.20
C GLY A 163 16.24 -1.04 -14.10
N LYS A 164 15.36 -0.11 -13.69
CA LYS A 164 14.87 1.00 -14.53
C LYS A 164 14.81 2.37 -13.84
N GLY A 165 15.08 2.44 -12.53
CA GLY A 165 14.84 3.64 -11.73
C GLY A 165 15.75 4.82 -12.05
N ASP A 166 15.17 5.85 -12.66
CA ASP A 166 15.65 7.22 -12.51
C ASP A 166 15.58 7.55 -10.99
N PRO A 167 16.70 7.92 -10.33
CA PRO A 167 16.77 8.17 -8.87
C PRO A 167 15.81 9.26 -8.36
N ASP A 168 15.14 9.93 -9.28
CA ASP A 168 14.35 11.14 -9.10
C ASP A 168 12.82 10.90 -9.06
N SER A 169 12.37 9.64 -9.17
CA SER A 169 10.94 9.27 -9.25
C SER A 169 10.16 9.45 -7.94
N TYR A 170 10.84 9.40 -6.79
CA TYR A 170 10.23 9.59 -5.47
C TYR A 170 10.31 11.04 -5.00
N GLN A 171 9.19 11.57 -4.50
CA GLN A 171 9.14 12.92 -3.97
C GLN A 171 8.30 13.02 -2.70
N LYS A 172 8.59 14.07 -1.93
CA LYS A 172 7.94 14.36 -0.66
C LYS A 172 7.44 15.80 -0.65
N TYR A 173 6.15 15.96 -0.39
CA TYR A 173 5.49 17.26 -0.31
C TYR A 173 5.06 17.53 1.13
N PRO A 174 5.66 18.52 1.83
CA PRO A 174 5.25 18.90 3.18
C PRO A 174 3.98 19.76 3.14
N ILE A 175 3.25 19.85 4.26
CA ILE A 175 2.22 20.88 4.51
C ILE A 175 2.86 22.27 4.67
#